data_AF-A0A6B0Y3R9-F1
#
_entry.id   AF-A0A6B0Y3R9-F1
#
_cell.length_a   1.000
_cell.length_b   1.000
_cell.length_c   1.000
_cell.angle_alpha   90.00
_cell.angle_beta   90.00
_cell.angle_gamma   90.00
#
_symmetry.space_group_name_H-M   'P 1'
#
loop_
_entity.id
_entity.type
_entity.pdbx_description
1 polymer ?
#
loop_
_entity_poly.entity_id
_entity_poly.type
_entity_poly.pdbx_seq_one_letter_code
_entity_poly.pdbx_strand_id
1 'polypeptide(L)'
;MALIRTHRQVVCRLLPQTRASWQWLETTLETQRQLCNAALEERMDCYRKTGKSRTCFDQCKALTACRRELPEMAGCGIAIQRGTLKRLDESFKGF
;
A
#
# COMPACT_ATOMS: atom_id res chain seq x y z
N MET A 1 27.04 -5.02 -5.47
CA MET A 1 26.06 -5.76 -4.65
C MET A 1 24.66 -5.47 -5.17
N ALA A 2 24.15 -6.30 -6.08
CA ALA A 2 22.84 -6.10 -6.71
C ALA A 2 21.71 -6.43 -5.71
N LEU A 3 20.99 -5.40 -5.26
CA LEU A 3 19.72 -5.58 -4.56
C LEU A 3 18.71 -6.16 -5.56
N ILE A 4 18.49 -7.48 -5.50
CA ILE A 4 17.40 -8.13 -6.21
C ILE A 4 16.10 -7.59 -5.61
N ARG A 5 15.56 -6.55 -6.24
CA ARG A 5 14.29 -5.92 -5.89
C ARG A 5 13.19 -6.91 -6.30
N THR A 6 12.91 -7.90 -5.45
CA THR A 6 11.78 -8.83 -5.61
C THR A 6 10.47 -8.07 -5.40
N HIS A 7 10.08 -7.25 -6.37
CA HIS A 7 8.69 -6.82 -6.51
C HIS A 7 7.95 -8.01 -7.09
N ARG A 8 7.31 -8.81 -6.23
CA ARG A 8 6.42 -9.88 -6.67
C ARG A 8 5.28 -9.20 -7.44
N GLN A 9 5.27 -9.34 -8.76
CA GLN A 9 4.18 -8.83 -9.57
C GLN A 9 2.90 -9.55 -9.15
N VAL A 10 1.90 -8.79 -8.72
CA VAL A 10 0.54 -9.32 -8.59
C VAL A 10 -0.01 -9.36 -10.00
N VAL A 11 0.11 -10.53 -10.63
CA VAL A 11 -0.50 -10.76 -11.94
C VAL A 11 -2.00 -10.91 -11.72
N CYS A 12 -2.75 -9.83 -11.95
CA CYS A 12 -4.17 -9.94 -12.22
C CYS A 12 -4.29 -10.66 -13.56
N ARG A 13 -4.31 -11.99 -13.54
CA ARG A 13 -4.63 -12.81 -14.70
C ARG A 13 -5.99 -12.31 -15.14
N LEU A 14 -6.06 -11.58 -16.26
CA LEU A 14 -7.26 -10.90 -16.71
C LEU A 14 -8.40 -11.93 -16.71
N LEU A 15 -9.21 -11.89 -15.67
CA LEU A 15 -10.42 -12.69 -15.56
C LEU A 15 -11.27 -12.29 -16.78
N PRO A 16 -12.11 -13.19 -17.31
CA PRO A 16 -13.07 -12.81 -18.34
C PRO A 16 -13.72 -11.48 -17.96
N GLN A 17 -13.89 -10.60 -18.95
CA GLN A 17 -14.32 -9.20 -18.81
C GLN A 17 -15.78 -9.12 -18.33
N THR A 18 -16.01 -9.60 -17.12
CA THR A 18 -17.30 -9.57 -16.44
C THR A 18 -17.40 -8.29 -15.64
N ARG A 19 -18.63 -7.80 -15.44
CA ARG A 19 -18.90 -6.60 -14.62
C ARG A 19 -18.32 -6.72 -13.19
N ALA A 20 -18.30 -7.93 -12.65
CA ALA A 20 -17.71 -8.22 -11.33
C ALA A 20 -16.18 -7.96 -11.29
N SER A 21 -15.45 -8.25 -12.37
CA SER A 21 -14.02 -7.97 -12.48
C SER A 21 -13.71 -6.46 -12.39
N TRP A 22 -14.53 -5.62 -13.02
CA TRP A 22 -14.36 -4.16 -13.01
C TRP A 22 -14.62 -3.56 -11.63
N GLN A 23 -15.70 -3.97 -10.97
CA GLN A 23 -16.02 -3.50 -9.62
C GLN A 23 -14.93 -3.84 -8.61
N TRP A 24 -14.31 -5.02 -8.72
CA TRP A 24 -13.19 -5.39 -7.88
C TRP A 24 -11.95 -4.50 -8.12
N LEU A 25 -11.65 -4.19 -9.39
CA LEU A 25 -10.55 -3.29 -9.75
C LEU A 25 -10.77 -1.87 -9.21
N GLU A 26 -11.97 -1.33 -9.38
CA GLU A 26 -12.36 0.01 -8.86
C GLU A 26 -12.24 0.07 -7.34
N THR A 27 -12.78 -0.93 -6.64
CA THR A 27 -12.70 -1.02 -5.18
C THR A 27 -11.24 -1.13 -4.72
N THR A 28 -10.44 -1.94 -5.42
CA THR A 28 -9.01 -2.09 -5.12
C THR A 28 -8.28 -0.76 -5.33
N LEU A 29 -8.54 -0.06 -6.43
CA LEU A 29 -7.94 1.23 -6.75
C LEU A 29 -8.24 2.26 -5.66
N GLU A 30 -9.51 2.39 -5.27
CA GLU A 30 -9.91 3.35 -4.23
C GLU A 30 -9.28 3.01 -2.88
N THR A 31 -9.25 1.73 -2.52
CA THR A 31 -8.59 1.27 -1.28
C THR A 31 -7.09 1.61 -1.30
N GLN A 32 -6.41 1.44 -2.44
CA GLN A 32 -4.99 1.81 -2.56
C GLN A 32 -4.78 3.33 -2.48
N ARG A 33 -5.68 4.13 -3.05
CA ARG A 33 -5.63 5.60 -2.97
C ARG A 33 -5.73 6.07 -1.52
N GLN A 34 -6.68 5.53 -0.77
CA GLN A 34 -6.87 5.83 0.65
C GLN A 34 -5.65 5.42 1.48
N LEU A 35 -5.15 4.20 1.27
CA LEU A 35 -3.94 3.71 1.96
C LEU A 35 -2.72 4.59 1.69
N CYS A 36 -2.50 4.98 0.42
CA CYS A 36 -1.37 5.83 0.05
C CYS A 36 -1.46 7.20 0.74
N ASN A 37 -2.63 7.84 0.70
CA ASN A 37 -2.85 9.14 1.32
C ASN A 37 -2.65 9.09 2.84
N ALA A 38 -3.23 8.09 3.52
CA ALA A 38 -3.07 7.92 4.96
C ALA A 38 -1.59 7.68 5.35
N ALA A 39 -0.88 6.85 4.58
CA ALA A 39 0.54 6.60 4.80
C ALA A 39 1.41 7.84 4.55
N LEU A 40 1.07 8.67 3.56
CA LEU A 40 1.77 9.92 3.31
C LEU A 40 1.52 10.93 4.43
N GLU A 41 0.27 11.07 4.87
CA GLU A 41 -0.13 11.93 5.99
C GLU A 41 0.61 11.54 7.27
N GLU A 42 0.64 10.25 7.61
CA GLU A 42 1.38 9.75 8.78
C GLU A 42 2.87 10.12 8.73
N ARG A 43 3.51 10.03 7.56
CA ARG A 43 4.92 10.41 7.38
C ARG A 43 5.11 11.92 7.58
N MET A 44 4.26 12.74 6.97
CA MET A 44 4.32 14.20 7.12
C MET A 44 4.14 14.60 8.59
N ASP A 45 3.15 14.03 9.25
CA ASP A 45 2.86 14.29 10.66
C ASP A 45 4.00 13.86 11.58
N CYS A 46 4.55 12.66 11.38
CA CYS A 46 5.69 12.17 12.13
C CYS A 46 6.90 13.10 11.97
N TYR A 47 7.18 13.53 10.74
CA TYR A 47 8.29 14.43 10.47
C TYR A 47 8.08 15.80 11.12
N ARG A 48 6.88 16.38 10.99
CA ARG A 48 6.54 17.66 11.64
C ARG A 48 6.66 17.61 13.16
N LYS A 49 6.30 16.48 13.79
CA LYS A 49 6.28 16.32 15.25
C LYS A 49 7.64 15.93 15.84
N THR A 50 8.47 15.19 15.09
CA THR A 50 9.67 14.54 15.65
C THR A 50 10.95 14.78 14.86
N GLY A 51 10.87 15.38 13.67
CA GLY A 51 11.98 15.47 12.72
C GLY A 51 12.37 14.14 12.07
N LYS A 52 11.64 13.05 12.34
CA LYS A 52 11.91 11.70 11.81
C LYS A 52 10.76 11.25 10.91
N SER A 53 11.06 10.43 9.90
CA SER A 53 10.05 9.82 9.02
C SER A 53 9.72 8.38 9.44
N ARG A 54 8.52 7.91 9.10
CA ARG A 54 8.11 6.51 9.29
C ARG A 54 8.70 5.63 8.21
N THR A 55 9.19 4.46 8.61
CA THR A 55 9.72 3.48 7.66
C THR A 55 8.61 2.67 6.99
N CYS A 56 8.88 2.10 5.82
CA CYS A 56 7.97 1.12 5.21
C CYS A 56 7.59 -0.02 6.16
N PHE A 57 8.52 -0.46 7.01
CA PHE A 57 8.28 -1.50 8.01
C PHE A 57 7.23 -1.07 9.04
N ASP A 58 7.35 0.15 9.59
CA ASP A 58 6.39 0.70 10.55
C ASP A 58 4.98 0.75 9.95
N GLN A 59 4.89 1.21 8.69
CA GLN A 59 3.61 1.34 8.00
C GLN A 59 3.01 -0.01 7.62
N CYS A 60 3.84 -1.01 7.31
CA CYS A 60 3.38 -2.39 7.12
C CYS A 60 2.83 -3.00 8.42
N LYS A 61 3.40 -2.63 9.57
CA LYS A 61 2.89 -3.04 10.89
C LYS A 61 1.54 -2.36 11.18
N ALA A 62 1.43 -1.06 10.95
CA ALA A 62 0.18 -0.31 11.08
C ALA A 62 -0.92 -0.89 10.17
N LEU A 63 -0.60 -1.18 8.90
CA LEU A 63 -1.52 -1.85 7.97
C LEU A 63 -2.05 -3.18 8.50
N THR A 64 -1.20 -3.96 9.20
CA THR A 64 -1.63 -5.24 9.79
C THR A 64 -2.67 -5.03 10.89
N ALA A 65 -2.56 -3.95 11.67
CA ALA A 65 -3.58 -3.56 12.65
C ALA A 65 -4.85 -3.08 11.94
N CYS A 66 -4.74 -2.16 10.97
CA CYS A 66 -5.89 -1.64 10.23
C CYS A 66 -6.70 -2.76 9.55
N ARG A 67 -6.04 -3.76 8.95
CA ARG A 67 -6.71 -4.91 8.33
C ARG A 67 -7.52 -5.78 9.32
N ARG A 68 -7.27 -5.69 10.62
CA ARG A 68 -8.07 -6.40 11.64
C ARG A 68 -9.35 -5.64 11.98
N GLU A 69 -9.30 -4.32 11.87
CA GLU A 69 -10.37 -3.41 12.30
C GLU A 69 -11.27 -2.99 11.12
N LEU A 70 -10.72 -2.97 9.90
CA LEU A 70 -11.35 -2.44 8.69
C LEU A 70 -11.57 -3.56 7.65
N PRO A 71 -12.82 -4.05 7.49
CA PRO A 71 -13.16 -5.09 6.53
C PRO A 71 -12.78 -4.75 5.08
N GLU A 72 -12.91 -3.49 4.68
CA GLU A 72 -12.55 -3.02 3.34
C GLU A 72 -11.04 -3.17 3.07
N MET A 73 -10.21 -2.91 4.08
CA MET A 73 -8.77 -3.11 3.98
C MET A 73 -8.41 -4.59 3.97
N ALA A 74 -9.18 -5.44 4.67
CA ALA A 74 -8.99 -6.88 4.68
C ALA A 74 -9.33 -7.53 3.33
N GLY A 75 -10.37 -7.04 2.64
CA GLY A 75 -10.85 -7.55 1.35
C GLY A 75 -9.87 -7.37 0.18
N CYS A 76 -8.94 -6.41 0.28
CA CYS A 76 -7.86 -6.26 -0.70
C CYS A 76 -6.69 -7.21 -0.44
N GLY A 77 -6.02 -7.65 -1.51
CA GLY A 77 -4.84 -8.51 -1.39
C GLY A 77 -3.67 -7.81 -0.70
N ILE A 78 -3.13 -8.42 0.36
CA ILE A 78 -2.05 -7.81 1.17
C ILE A 78 -0.76 -7.51 0.37
N ALA A 79 -0.50 -8.28 -0.68
CA ALA A 79 0.65 -8.04 -1.57
C ALA A 79 0.53 -6.71 -2.34
N ILE A 80 -0.69 -6.34 -2.76
CA ILE A 80 -0.96 -5.07 -3.45
C ILE A 80 -0.71 -3.92 -2.49
N GLN A 81 -1.28 -3.99 -1.28
CA GLN A 81 -1.13 -2.95 -0.25
C GLN A 81 0.32 -2.73 0.18
N ARG A 82 1.07 -3.82 0.43
CA ARG A 82 2.51 -3.73 0.71
C ARG A 82 3.29 -3.18 -0.49
N GLY A 83 2.87 -3.49 -1.71
CA GLY A 83 3.42 -2.91 -2.93
C GLY A 83 3.25 -1.38 -2.98
N THR A 84 2.07 -0.87 -2.62
CA THR A 84 1.79 0.56 -2.50
C THR A 84 2.71 1.23 -1.49
N LEU A 85 2.82 0.70 -0.26
CA LEU A 85 3.71 1.24 0.77
C LEU A 85 5.18 1.20 0.36
N LYS A 86 5.60 0.14 -0.35
CA LYS A 86 6.97 0.04 -0.87
C LYS A 86 7.24 1.07 -1.96
N ARG A 87 6.30 1.34 -2.87
CA ARG A 87 6.44 2.40 -3.89
C ARG A 87 6.52 3.78 -3.26
N LEU A 88 5.70 4.04 -2.22
CA LEU A 88 5.80 5.26 -1.42
C LEU A 88 7.19 5.36 -0.78
N ASP A 89 7.68 4.32 -0.12
CA ASP A 89 9.02 4.31 0.46
C ASP A 89 10.13 4.59 -0.55
N GLU A 90 10.00 4.02 -1.75
CA GLU A 90 10.94 4.22 -2.85
C GLU A 90 10.92 5.66 -3.39
N SER A 91 9.78 6.35 -3.40
CA SER A 91 9.72 7.76 -3.81
C SER A 91 10.44 8.69 -2.84
N PHE A 92 10.52 8.32 -1.56
CA PHE A 92 11.25 9.09 -0.55
C PHE A 92 12.76 8.84 -0.56
N LYS A 93 13.26 7.78 -1.21
CA LYS A 93 14.73 7.52 -1.28
C LYS A 93 15.48 8.44 -2.25
N GLY A 94 14.76 9.22 -3.05
CA GLY A 94 15.33 10.21 -3.96
C GLY A 94 15.50 11.60 -3.34
N PHE A 95 15.09 11.80 -2.09
CA PHE A 95 15.14 13.06 -1.34
C PHE A 95 15.94 12.84 -0.04
#